data_AF-A0A1M4SZ77-F1
#
_entry.id   AF-A0A1M4SZ77-F1
#
_cell.length_a   1.000
_cell.length_b   1.000
_cell.length_c   1.000
_cell.angle_alpha   90.00
_cell.angle_beta   90.00
_cell.angle_gamma   90.00
#
_symmetry.space_group_name_H-M   'P 1'
#
loop_
_entity.id
_entity.type
_entity.pdbx_description
1 polymer ?
#
loop_
_entity_poly.entity_id
_entity_poly.type
_entity_poly.pdbx_seq_one_letter_code
_entity_poly.pdbx_strand_id
1 'polypeptide(L)'
;MNMYNKSPKKYRPIYFISFLAGVCVMCLSGCEKVIDVDLNDANPQIVIEGNLSFDDAALEVKVTKTGSYFGKEAAETVDDVYVFLENEAGKKVDAFPLGQGLYKIEFYPVRRNEEYTLHVETETKNYVAKSKIPAPVAIDSLSYSYQQEVKFFDGGYRILLYFSDPPDEKNYYRAKVYKNGELQNETSDIIVFDDSGLDGRVIQVTLRGQVFEHGDTARVEMFSIDENAWVYFSTFREMANTNPGSPAPSNPVSNFSNGALGYFSAWSVSEKQIIIGE
;
A
#
# COMPACT_ATOMS: atom_id res chain seq x y z
N MET A 1 55.78 -55.48 -55.44
CA MET A 1 55.38 -54.97 -56.76
C MET A 1 55.03 -53.50 -56.57
N ASN A 2 55.79 -52.59 -57.23
CA ASN A 2 55.49 -51.20 -57.64
C ASN A 2 54.49 -50.34 -56.83
N MET A 3 54.61 -49.02 -56.62
CA MET A 3 55.50 -47.96 -57.09
C MET A 3 55.08 -46.69 -56.35
N TYR A 4 56.05 -45.86 -55.98
CA TYR A 4 56.07 -44.39 -56.15
C TYR A 4 54.76 -43.58 -56.25
N ASN A 5 54.44 -42.86 -55.17
CA ASN A 5 54.44 -41.39 -55.02
C ASN A 5 53.66 -40.50 -56.03
N LYS A 6 52.72 -39.68 -55.51
CA LYS A 6 52.82 -38.21 -55.50
C LYS A 6 51.70 -37.53 -54.70
N SER A 7 52.12 -36.69 -53.75
CA SER A 7 51.31 -35.81 -52.91
C SER A 7 50.89 -34.52 -53.62
N PRO A 8 49.71 -33.94 -53.32
CA PRO A 8 49.47 -32.50 -53.44
C PRO A 8 49.71 -31.80 -52.09
N LYS A 9 50.17 -30.54 -52.19
CA LYS A 9 50.70 -29.70 -51.10
C LYS A 9 49.70 -29.49 -49.95
N LYS A 10 50.12 -29.78 -48.72
CA LYS A 10 49.44 -29.36 -47.47
C LYS A 10 49.54 -27.84 -47.33
N TYR A 11 48.44 -27.12 -47.53
CA TYR A 11 48.32 -25.75 -47.03
C TYR A 11 48.36 -25.79 -45.50
N ARG A 12 49.32 -25.08 -44.92
CA ARG A 12 49.64 -25.12 -43.48
C ARG A 12 48.46 -24.51 -42.69
N PRO A 13 47.87 -25.22 -41.70
CA PRO A 13 46.70 -24.73 -40.94
C PRO A 13 47.05 -23.61 -39.93
N ILE A 14 48.34 -23.23 -39.86
CA ILE A 14 48.88 -22.31 -38.86
C ILE A 14 48.30 -20.90 -38.99
N TYR A 15 48.13 -20.38 -40.22
CA TYR A 15 47.62 -19.02 -40.42
C TYR A 15 46.12 -18.88 -40.07
N PHE A 16 45.34 -19.96 -40.20
CA PHE A 16 43.91 -19.95 -39.87
C PHE A 16 43.67 -19.94 -38.36
N ILE A 17 44.53 -20.64 -37.60
CA ILE A 17 44.50 -20.65 -36.14
C ILE A 17 44.98 -19.29 -35.58
N SER A 18 45.99 -18.67 -36.19
CA SER A 18 46.46 -17.33 -35.81
C SER A 18 45.44 -16.23 -36.06
N PHE A 19 44.64 -16.33 -37.13
CA PHE A 19 43.56 -15.38 -37.42
C PHE A 19 42.37 -15.55 -36.45
N LEU A 20 42.00 -16.80 -36.13
CA LEU A 20 40.93 -17.09 -35.18
C LEU A 20 41.28 -16.68 -33.73
N ALA A 21 42.57 -16.82 -33.35
CA ALA A 21 43.07 -16.36 -32.06
C ALA A 21 43.07 -14.82 -31.94
N GLY A 22 43.34 -14.10 -33.02
CA GLY A 22 43.30 -12.62 -33.04
C GLY A 22 41.89 -12.04 -32.91
N VAL A 23 40.89 -12.69 -33.51
CA VAL A 23 39.47 -12.28 -33.41
C VAL A 23 38.89 -12.55 -32.02
N CYS A 24 39.33 -13.61 -31.34
CA CYS A 24 38.84 -13.98 -30.01
C CYS A 24 39.28 -13.00 -28.90
N VAL A 25 40.42 -12.31 -29.09
CA VAL A 25 40.96 -11.35 -28.10
C VAL A 25 40.23 -10.00 -28.14
N MET A 26 39.55 -9.64 -29.23
CA MET A 26 38.83 -8.36 -29.34
C MET A 26 37.42 -8.37 -28.71
N CYS A 27 36.91 -9.51 -28.27
CA CYS A 27 35.57 -9.62 -27.68
C CYS A 27 35.53 -9.44 -26.15
N LEU A 28 36.67 -9.18 -25.48
CA LEU A 28 36.75 -9.09 -24.02
C LEU A 28 36.82 -7.66 -23.46
N SER A 29 36.76 -6.63 -24.30
CA SER A 29 36.69 -5.24 -23.84
C SER A 29 35.23 -4.79 -23.67
N GLY A 30 34.50 -5.50 -22.81
CA GLY A 30 33.25 -5.02 -22.24
C GLY A 30 33.56 -4.26 -20.97
N CYS A 31 33.80 -2.94 -21.07
CA CYS A 31 33.77 -2.10 -19.88
C CYS A 31 32.33 -2.08 -19.37
N GLU A 32 31.99 -3.00 -18.47
CA GLU A 32 30.81 -2.83 -17.62
C GLU A 32 31.05 -1.57 -16.79
N LYS A 33 30.36 -0.50 -17.17
CA LYS A 33 30.28 0.69 -16.32
C LYS A 33 29.51 0.24 -15.08
N VAL A 34 30.23 -0.10 -14.02
CA VAL A 34 29.65 -0.31 -12.69
C VAL A 34 28.96 0.99 -12.33
N ILE A 35 27.63 1.02 -12.48
CA ILE A 35 26.83 2.09 -11.94
C ILE A 35 26.75 1.79 -10.45
N ASP A 36 27.64 2.42 -9.69
CA ASP A 36 27.58 2.40 -8.24
C ASP A 36 26.40 3.30 -7.84
N VAL A 37 25.20 2.73 -7.85
CA VAL A 37 24.01 3.41 -7.31
C VAL A 37 24.08 3.19 -5.81
N ASP A 38 24.56 4.19 -5.09
CA ASP A 38 24.46 4.19 -3.63
C ASP A 38 23.00 4.44 -3.23
N LEU A 39 22.23 3.34 -3.17
CA LEU A 39 20.83 3.35 -2.74
C LEU A 39 20.70 3.63 -1.22
N ASN A 40 21.80 3.74 -0.48
CA ASN A 40 21.77 4.09 0.95
C ASN A 40 21.71 5.59 1.22
N ASP A 41 21.99 6.45 0.24
CA ASP A 41 22.28 7.88 0.47
C ASP A 41 21.04 8.80 0.31
N ALA A 42 19.83 8.25 0.36
CA ALA A 42 18.63 9.06 0.44
C ALA A 42 18.46 9.60 1.87
N ASN A 43 18.45 10.93 2.02
CA ASN A 43 18.12 11.57 3.29
C ASN A 43 16.77 11.03 3.82
N PRO A 44 16.71 10.50 5.05
CA PRO A 44 15.49 9.96 5.61
C PRO A 44 14.33 10.96 5.51
N GLN A 45 13.22 10.55 4.90
CA GLN A 45 12.01 11.35 4.80
C GLN A 45 11.10 11.06 5.98
N ILE A 46 10.39 12.07 6.48
CA ILE A 46 9.36 11.86 7.49
C ILE A 46 8.18 11.11 6.88
N VAL A 47 7.61 10.18 7.64
CA VAL A 47 6.40 9.44 7.33
C VAL A 47 5.40 9.71 8.45
N ILE A 48 4.20 10.16 8.10
CA ILE A 48 3.15 10.49 9.05
C ILE A 48 1.90 9.68 8.69
N GLU A 49 1.44 8.85 9.61
CA GLU A 49 0.20 8.07 9.48
C GLU A 49 -0.79 8.55 10.54
N GLY A 50 -1.79 9.34 10.13
CA GLY A 50 -2.82 9.88 11.01
C GLY A 50 -4.19 9.25 10.73
N ASN A 51 -4.86 8.78 11.77
CA ASN A 51 -6.19 8.17 11.71
C ASN A 51 -7.13 8.85 12.70
N LEU A 52 -8.15 9.54 12.21
CA LEU A 52 -9.21 10.15 13.02
C LEU A 52 -10.50 9.34 12.88
N SER A 53 -10.87 8.65 13.95
CA SER A 53 -12.07 7.81 14.03
C SER A 53 -13.27 8.64 14.48
N PHE A 54 -14.36 8.62 13.69
CA PHE A 54 -15.65 9.13 14.13
C PHE A 54 -16.21 8.32 15.30
N ASP A 55 -16.14 7.00 15.18
CA ASP A 55 -16.79 6.05 16.09
C ASP A 55 -16.12 6.01 17.47
N ASP A 56 -14.79 6.11 17.53
CA ASP A 56 -14.03 6.13 18.78
C ASP A 56 -13.82 7.56 19.31
N ALA A 57 -14.16 8.58 18.52
CA ALA A 57 -13.87 9.98 18.82
C ALA A 57 -12.39 10.21 19.19
N ALA A 58 -11.49 9.56 18.45
CA ALA A 58 -10.07 9.49 18.76
C ALA A 58 -9.19 9.72 17.52
N LEU A 59 -8.08 10.41 17.74
CA LEU A 59 -7.00 10.56 16.77
C LEU A 59 -5.82 9.69 17.22
N GLU A 60 -5.26 8.89 16.32
CA GLU A 60 -3.94 8.29 16.49
C GLU A 60 -3.02 8.76 15.35
N VAL A 61 -1.80 9.18 15.70
CA VAL A 61 -0.78 9.60 14.74
C VAL A 61 0.50 8.86 15.03
N LYS A 62 1.08 8.24 14.00
CA LYS A 62 2.42 7.66 14.04
C LYS A 62 3.36 8.46 13.17
N VAL A 63 4.49 8.88 13.73
CA VAL A 63 5.52 9.67 13.06
C VAL A 63 6.83 8.89 13.06
N THR A 64 7.32 8.58 11.87
CA THR A 64 8.58 7.84 11.65
C THR A 64 9.43 8.49 10.56
N LYS A 65 10.62 7.94 10.32
CA LYS A 65 11.44 8.24 9.15
C LYS A 65 11.62 7.00 8.29
N THR A 66 11.74 7.19 6.98
CA THR A 66 12.08 6.10 6.04
C THR A 66 13.44 5.50 6.41
N GLY A 67 13.51 4.17 6.48
CA GLY A 67 14.77 3.45 6.66
C GLY A 67 15.62 3.41 5.38
N SER A 68 16.86 2.94 5.50
CA SER A 68 17.70 2.64 4.34
C SER A 68 17.08 1.53 3.49
N TYR A 69 17.23 1.62 2.18
CA TYR A 69 16.75 0.62 1.21
C TYR A 69 17.25 -0.81 1.50
N PHE A 70 18.45 -0.96 2.08
CA PHE A 70 19.03 -2.25 2.46
C PHE A 70 18.87 -2.59 3.95
N GLY A 71 18.26 -1.69 4.73
CA GLY A 71 18.05 -1.86 6.16
C GLY A 71 16.95 -2.88 6.45
N LYS A 72 17.25 -3.86 7.31
CA LYS A 72 16.23 -4.73 7.95
C LYS A 72 15.70 -4.13 9.26
N GLU A 73 16.09 -2.90 9.57
CA GLU A 73 15.73 -2.26 10.84
C GLU A 73 14.33 -1.68 10.79
N ALA A 74 13.67 -1.64 11.95
CA ALA A 74 12.41 -0.95 12.10
C ALA A 74 12.57 0.54 11.74
N ALA A 75 11.50 1.15 11.21
CA ALA A 75 11.50 2.58 10.91
C ALA A 75 11.86 3.39 12.17
N GLU A 76 12.77 4.35 12.03
CA GLU A 76 13.17 5.25 13.11
C GLU A 76 11.94 6.08 13.54
N THR A 77 11.65 6.11 14.83
CA THR A 77 10.49 6.85 15.37
C THR A 77 10.87 8.29 15.70
N VAL A 78 9.91 9.22 15.64
CA VAL A 78 10.14 10.64 15.90
C VAL A 78 9.26 11.13 17.07
N ASP A 79 9.87 11.30 18.23
CA ASP A 79 9.19 11.66 19.49
C ASP A 79 9.18 13.16 19.82
N ASP A 80 10.03 13.96 19.16
CA ASP A 80 10.19 15.40 19.44
C ASP A 80 9.41 16.26 18.44
N VAL A 81 8.13 15.94 18.21
CA VAL A 81 7.24 16.75 17.35
C VAL A 81 5.99 17.19 18.09
N TYR A 82 5.49 18.37 17.74
CA TYR A 82 4.23 18.89 18.26
C TYR A 82 3.10 18.53 17.29
N VAL A 83 2.10 17.79 17.78
CA VAL A 83 0.98 17.30 16.98
C VAL A 83 -0.32 17.88 17.53
N PHE A 84 -1.13 18.49 16.66
CA PHE A 84 -2.46 18.97 17.04
C PHE A 84 -3.46 18.82 15.89
N LEU A 85 -4.73 18.68 16.26
CA LEU A 85 -5.87 18.65 15.37
C LEU A 85 -6.60 19.99 15.41
N GLU A 86 -6.91 20.54 14.25
CA GLU A 86 -7.72 21.75 14.08
C GLU A 86 -9.01 21.40 13.34
N ASN A 87 -10.16 21.89 13.82
CA ASN A 87 -11.44 21.71 13.13
C ASN A 87 -11.82 22.94 12.27
N GLU A 88 -12.91 22.87 11.50
CA GLU A 88 -13.36 23.97 10.63
C GLU A 88 -13.60 25.30 11.35
N ALA A 89 -13.94 25.25 12.66
CA ALA A 89 -14.13 26.44 13.48
C ALA A 89 -12.82 27.05 14.01
N GLY A 90 -11.66 26.48 13.66
CA GLY A 90 -10.33 26.88 14.15
C GLY A 90 -10.03 26.43 15.57
N LYS A 91 -10.84 25.54 16.16
CA LYS A 91 -10.56 24.97 17.48
C LYS A 91 -9.44 23.95 17.36
N LYS A 92 -8.39 24.15 18.17
CA LYS A 92 -7.22 23.27 18.24
C LYS A 92 -7.28 22.36 19.45
N VAL A 93 -6.82 21.12 19.28
CA VAL A 93 -6.62 20.15 20.36
C VAL A 93 -5.29 19.44 20.17
N ASP A 94 -4.46 19.47 21.20
CA ASP A 94 -3.14 18.85 21.20
C ASP A 94 -3.25 17.33 21.34
N ALA A 95 -2.42 16.60 20.61
CA ALA A 95 -2.25 15.16 20.78
C ALA A 95 -1.18 14.88 21.84
N PHE A 96 -1.47 13.95 22.73
CA PHE A 96 -0.55 13.51 23.78
C PHE A 96 0.47 12.52 23.21
N PRO A 97 1.78 12.74 23.42
CA PRO A 97 2.80 11.78 23.03
C PRO A 97 2.75 10.54 23.94
N LEU A 98 2.80 9.35 23.33
CA LEU A 98 2.86 8.05 24.01
C LEU A 98 4.25 7.40 23.88
N GLY A 99 5.16 8.04 23.15
CA GLY A 99 6.50 7.54 22.82
C GLY A 99 6.50 6.62 21.59
N GLN A 100 7.70 6.30 21.08
CA GLN A 100 7.87 5.48 19.86
C GLN A 100 7.15 6.09 18.64
N GLY A 101 7.14 7.42 18.56
CA GLY A 101 6.53 8.20 17.48
C GLY A 101 5.01 8.21 17.51
N LEU A 102 4.37 7.73 18.59
CA LEU A 102 2.91 7.69 18.71
C LEU A 102 2.37 8.90 19.46
N TYR A 103 1.32 9.50 18.91
CA TYR A 103 0.58 10.62 19.48
C TYR A 103 -0.91 10.33 19.43
N LYS A 104 -1.65 10.73 20.47
CA LYS A 104 -3.07 10.40 20.60
C LYS A 104 -3.93 11.53 21.14
N ILE A 105 -5.12 11.69 20.57
CA ILE A 105 -6.23 12.42 21.19
C ILE A 105 -7.32 11.40 21.50
N GLU A 106 -7.85 11.41 22.72
CA GLU A 106 -8.99 10.59 23.11
C GLU A 106 -10.19 11.48 23.47
N PHE A 107 -11.39 10.94 23.27
CA PHE A 107 -12.65 11.57 23.67
C PHE A 107 -12.85 12.99 23.09
N TYR A 108 -12.38 13.22 21.86
CA TYR A 108 -12.59 14.49 21.16
C TYR A 108 -13.85 14.40 20.28
N PRO A 109 -14.94 15.13 20.60
CA PRO A 109 -16.17 15.04 19.84
C PRO A 109 -15.96 15.56 18.42
N VAL A 110 -15.94 14.63 17.47
CA VAL A 110 -15.86 14.92 16.04
C VAL A 110 -17.24 14.88 15.40
N ARG A 111 -17.39 15.52 14.24
CA ARG A 111 -18.67 15.60 13.50
C ARG A 111 -18.54 15.01 12.11
N ARG A 112 -19.63 14.36 11.69
CA ARG A 112 -19.79 13.92 10.31
C ARG A 112 -19.88 15.13 9.39
N ASN A 113 -19.34 14.97 8.20
CA ASN A 113 -19.25 15.97 7.16
C ASN A 113 -18.45 17.23 7.52
N GLU A 114 -17.63 17.18 8.58
CA GLU A 114 -16.71 18.24 8.98
C GLU A 114 -15.27 17.89 8.53
N GLU A 115 -14.55 18.86 7.98
CA GLU A 115 -13.12 18.76 7.67
C GLU A 115 -12.26 19.00 8.92
N TYR A 116 -11.26 18.15 9.10
CA TYR A 116 -10.24 18.34 10.12
C TYR A 116 -8.88 18.55 9.45
N THR A 117 -8.04 19.36 10.08
CA THR A 117 -6.66 19.61 9.68
C THR A 117 -5.72 19.04 10.74
N LEU A 118 -4.88 18.10 10.34
CA LEU A 118 -3.81 17.57 11.19
C LEU A 118 -2.53 18.36 10.95
N HIS A 119 -1.94 18.86 12.03
CA HIS A 119 -0.66 19.55 12.04
C HIS A 119 0.38 18.71 12.77
N VAL A 120 1.55 18.57 12.15
CA VAL A 120 2.75 17.95 12.75
C VAL A 120 3.93 18.90 12.58
N GLU A 121 4.36 19.48 13.69
CA GLU A 121 5.39 20.51 13.73
C GLU A 121 6.69 19.94 14.30
N THR A 122 7.73 20.01 13.48
CA THR A 122 9.12 19.72 13.84
C THR A 122 9.87 21.04 14.07
N GLU A 123 11.11 20.98 14.57
CA GLU A 123 11.95 22.19 14.73
C GLU A 123 12.15 22.99 13.43
N THR A 124 12.09 22.33 12.27
CA THR A 124 12.47 22.95 10.97
C THR A 124 11.33 23.06 9.96
N LYS A 125 10.27 22.27 10.14
CA LYS A 125 9.17 22.11 9.17
C LYS A 125 7.84 21.85 9.86
N ASN A 126 6.77 22.38 9.27
CA ASN A 126 5.39 22.09 9.62
C ASN A 126 4.75 21.24 8.52
N TYR A 127 4.14 20.11 8.85
CA TYR A 127 3.42 19.25 7.93
C TYR A 127 1.93 19.37 8.20
N VAL A 128 1.17 19.59 7.13
CA VAL A 128 -0.27 19.84 7.24
C VAL A 128 -1.00 18.93 6.27
N ALA A 129 -2.00 18.20 6.76
CA ALA A 129 -2.93 17.44 5.95
C ALA A 129 -4.36 17.70 6.39
N LYS A 130 -5.29 17.62 5.45
CA LYS A 130 -6.74 17.82 5.68
C LYS A 130 -7.48 16.57 5.31
N SER A 131 -8.50 16.19 6.08
CA SER A 131 -9.40 15.10 5.73
C SER A 131 -10.79 15.33 6.35
N LYS A 132 -11.83 15.04 5.60
CA LYS A 132 -13.22 15.13 6.03
C LYS A 132 -13.70 13.80 6.62
N ILE A 133 -14.50 13.83 7.69
CA ILE A 133 -15.20 12.63 8.17
C ILE A 133 -16.46 12.41 7.32
N PRO A 134 -16.57 11.35 6.51
CA PRO A 134 -17.79 11.09 5.75
C PRO A 134 -18.92 10.58 6.66
N ALA A 135 -20.15 10.64 6.17
CA ALA A 135 -21.25 9.94 6.83
C ALA A 135 -21.01 8.40 6.78
N PRO A 136 -21.34 7.67 7.85
CA PRO A 136 -21.18 6.22 7.85
C PRO A 136 -22.19 5.60 6.90
N VAL A 137 -21.70 4.67 6.06
CA VAL A 137 -22.54 3.82 5.22
C VAL A 137 -22.61 2.45 5.86
N ALA A 138 -23.83 2.01 6.16
CA ALA A 138 -24.05 0.76 6.87
C ALA A 138 -23.84 -0.45 5.95
N ILE A 139 -23.26 -1.52 6.50
CA ILE A 139 -23.25 -2.82 5.84
C ILE A 139 -24.65 -3.43 5.93
N ASP A 140 -25.32 -3.54 4.78
CA ASP A 140 -26.66 -4.15 4.68
C ASP A 140 -26.60 -5.64 5.03
N SER A 141 -25.67 -6.38 4.44
CA SER A 141 -25.48 -7.81 4.70
C SER A 141 -24.11 -8.32 4.27
N LEU A 142 -23.74 -9.48 4.83
CA LEU A 142 -22.67 -10.32 4.32
C LEU A 142 -23.27 -11.64 3.86
N SER A 143 -22.75 -12.19 2.78
CA SER A 143 -22.97 -13.59 2.39
C SER A 143 -21.65 -14.20 1.92
N TYR A 144 -21.67 -15.44 1.50
CA TYR A 144 -20.48 -16.11 0.98
C TYR A 144 -20.81 -16.97 -0.24
N SER A 145 -19.81 -17.12 -1.10
CA SER A 145 -19.88 -18.01 -2.26
C SER A 145 -18.65 -18.91 -2.31
N TYR A 146 -18.87 -20.19 -2.57
CA TYR A 146 -17.78 -21.14 -2.77
C TYR A 146 -17.18 -20.97 -4.17
N GLN A 147 -15.86 -20.81 -4.23
CA GLN A 147 -15.10 -20.81 -5.48
C GLN A 147 -14.30 -22.11 -5.56
N GLN A 148 -14.43 -22.80 -6.69
CA GLN A 148 -13.64 -24.00 -6.94
C GLN A 148 -12.17 -23.64 -7.10
N GLU A 149 -11.31 -24.53 -6.60
CA GLU A 149 -9.88 -24.44 -6.86
C GLU A 149 -9.63 -24.55 -8.37
N VAL A 150 -8.81 -23.64 -8.89
CA VAL A 150 -8.33 -23.68 -10.27
C VAL A 150 -6.83 -23.48 -10.26
N LYS A 151 -6.16 -23.82 -11.35
CA LYS A 151 -4.70 -23.73 -11.43
C LYS A 151 -4.23 -22.31 -11.02
N PHE A 152 -3.36 -22.23 -10.01
CA PHE A 152 -2.82 -21.00 -9.41
C PHE A 152 -3.76 -20.18 -8.50
N PHE A 153 -4.94 -20.69 -8.14
CA PHE A 153 -5.85 -20.02 -7.22
C PHE A 153 -6.50 -21.01 -6.24
N ASP A 154 -6.36 -20.73 -4.95
CA ASP A 154 -6.93 -21.56 -3.89
C ASP A 154 -8.46 -21.54 -3.90
N GLY A 155 -9.05 -22.72 -3.84
CA GLY A 155 -10.49 -22.90 -3.66
C GLY A 155 -10.94 -22.53 -2.25
N GLY A 156 -12.24 -22.29 -2.07
CA GLY A 156 -12.84 -21.99 -0.77
C GLY A 156 -13.89 -20.90 -0.84
N TYR A 157 -14.41 -20.51 0.31
CA TYR A 157 -15.44 -19.48 0.40
C TYR A 157 -14.83 -18.07 0.26
N ARG A 158 -15.54 -17.19 -0.43
CA ARG A 158 -15.28 -15.75 -0.51
C ARG A 158 -16.47 -14.99 0.03
N ILE A 159 -16.19 -13.92 0.77
CA ILE A 159 -17.23 -13.05 1.33
C ILE A 159 -17.76 -12.13 0.25
N LEU A 160 -19.08 -11.97 0.24
CA LEU A 160 -19.81 -10.99 -0.54
C LEU A 160 -20.33 -9.94 0.43
N LEU A 161 -19.83 -8.72 0.27
CA LEU A 161 -20.22 -7.53 1.04
C LEU A 161 -21.32 -6.79 0.28
N TYR A 162 -22.43 -6.47 0.96
CA TYR A 162 -23.54 -5.70 0.40
C TYR A 162 -23.78 -4.44 1.24
N PHE A 163 -23.94 -3.31 0.56
CA PHE A 163 -24.31 -2.04 1.18
C PHE A 163 -25.03 -1.16 0.16
N SER A 164 -25.75 -0.16 0.66
CA SER A 164 -26.47 0.81 -0.16
C SER A 164 -25.71 2.13 -0.16
N ASP A 165 -25.20 2.50 -1.33
CA ASP A 165 -24.48 3.75 -1.54
C ASP A 165 -25.46 4.94 -1.52
N PRO A 166 -25.19 6.01 -0.73
CA PRO A 166 -26.01 7.21 -0.73
C PRO A 166 -25.99 7.92 -2.09
N PRO A 167 -27.14 8.39 -2.61
CA PRO A 167 -27.19 9.07 -3.91
C PRO A 167 -26.64 10.50 -3.85
N ASP A 168 -26.20 11.00 -5.00
CA ASP A 168 -25.82 12.40 -5.26
C ASP A 168 -24.57 12.87 -4.50
N GLU A 169 -23.74 11.96 -4.00
CA GLU A 169 -22.44 12.25 -3.39
C GLU A 169 -21.40 11.22 -3.84
N LYS A 170 -20.15 11.66 -4.05
CA LYS A 170 -19.06 10.73 -4.36
C LYS A 170 -18.58 10.09 -3.07
N ASN A 171 -18.63 8.77 -3.01
CA ASN A 171 -18.23 8.00 -1.86
C ASN A 171 -17.02 7.13 -2.12
N TYR A 172 -16.16 7.05 -1.10
CA TYR A 172 -14.95 6.23 -1.13
C TYR A 172 -14.91 5.32 0.08
N TYR A 173 -14.50 4.08 -0.17
CA TYR A 173 -14.61 3.01 0.79
C TYR A 173 -13.31 2.22 0.91
N ARG A 174 -13.06 1.73 2.13
CA ARG A 174 -12.02 0.73 2.40
C ARG A 174 -12.64 -0.39 3.21
N ALA A 175 -12.33 -1.64 2.86
CA ALA A 175 -12.72 -2.80 3.65
C ALA A 175 -11.49 -3.42 4.33
N LYS A 176 -11.64 -3.78 5.60
CA LYS A 176 -10.73 -4.68 6.32
C LYS A 176 -11.45 -5.96 6.65
N VAL A 177 -10.75 -7.08 6.50
CA VAL A 177 -11.30 -8.41 6.72
C VAL A 177 -10.55 -9.09 7.84
N TYR A 178 -11.28 -9.61 8.80
CA TYR A 178 -10.78 -10.40 9.91
C TYR A 178 -11.25 -11.83 9.71
N LYS A 179 -10.32 -12.77 9.76
CA LYS A 179 -10.59 -14.21 9.73
C LYS A 179 -10.31 -14.77 11.12
N ASN A 180 -11.33 -15.35 11.76
CA ASN A 180 -11.21 -15.92 13.12
C ASN A 180 -10.60 -14.96 14.15
N GLY A 181 -10.90 -13.66 14.03
CA GLY A 181 -10.38 -12.61 14.90
C GLY A 181 -9.05 -11.99 14.45
N GLU A 182 -8.35 -12.57 13.47
CA GLU A 182 -7.08 -12.06 12.96
C GLU A 182 -7.29 -11.17 11.73
N LEU A 183 -6.78 -9.93 11.79
CA LEU A 183 -6.79 -9.02 10.64
C LEU A 183 -5.92 -9.59 9.52
N GLN A 184 -6.50 -9.68 8.32
CA GLN A 184 -5.78 -9.99 7.10
C GLN A 184 -5.25 -8.66 6.52
N ASN A 185 -3.94 -8.43 6.61
CA ASN A 185 -3.30 -7.14 6.33
C ASN A 185 -2.09 -7.22 5.40
N GLU A 186 -1.95 -8.29 4.63
CA GLU A 186 -0.92 -8.34 3.59
C GLU A 186 -1.18 -7.24 2.56
N THR A 187 -0.16 -6.86 1.80
CA THR A 187 -0.30 -5.79 0.80
C THR A 187 -1.37 -6.11 -0.25
N SER A 188 -1.58 -7.40 -0.55
CA SER A 188 -2.66 -7.91 -1.41
C SER A 188 -4.05 -7.85 -0.79
N ASP A 189 -4.16 -7.64 0.52
CA ASP A 189 -5.42 -7.57 1.26
C ASP A 189 -6.00 -6.14 1.32
N ILE A 190 -5.33 -5.16 0.74
CA ILE A 190 -5.82 -3.77 0.68
C ILE A 190 -6.99 -3.69 -0.30
N ILE A 191 -8.19 -3.58 0.27
CA ILE A 191 -9.44 -3.46 -0.48
C ILE A 191 -9.93 -2.01 -0.35
N VAL A 192 -9.80 -1.27 -1.44
CA VAL A 192 -10.24 0.12 -1.59
C VAL A 192 -11.03 0.26 -2.90
N PHE A 193 -12.16 0.94 -2.86
CA PHE A 193 -13.07 1.12 -3.98
C PHE A 193 -13.87 2.41 -3.82
N ASP A 194 -14.44 2.89 -4.91
CA ASP A 194 -15.35 4.04 -4.97
C ASP A 194 -16.72 3.60 -5.48
N ASP A 195 -17.64 4.54 -5.59
CA ASP A 195 -19.00 4.38 -6.11
C ASP A 195 -19.10 4.58 -7.64
N SER A 196 -17.98 4.56 -8.37
CA SER A 196 -17.93 4.93 -9.79
C SER A 196 -18.92 4.11 -10.63
N GLY A 197 -19.97 4.77 -11.13
CA GLY A 197 -21.04 4.14 -11.93
C GLY A 197 -22.09 3.38 -11.11
N LEU A 198 -22.05 3.49 -9.79
CA LEU A 198 -22.89 2.82 -8.80
C LEU A 198 -23.59 3.77 -7.82
N ASP A 199 -23.40 5.09 -7.96
CA ASP A 199 -24.08 6.15 -7.19
C ASP A 199 -25.57 5.86 -6.92
N GLY A 200 -25.96 5.87 -5.65
CA GLY A 200 -27.33 5.65 -5.20
C GLY A 200 -27.84 4.20 -5.34
N ARG A 201 -26.97 3.21 -5.55
CA ARG A 201 -27.34 1.81 -5.77
C ARG A 201 -26.88 0.90 -4.64
N VAL A 202 -27.47 -0.29 -4.61
CA VAL A 202 -26.91 -1.41 -3.85
C VAL A 202 -25.64 -1.90 -4.54
N ILE A 203 -24.54 -1.91 -3.80
CA ILE A 203 -23.24 -2.37 -4.24
C ILE A 203 -22.96 -3.75 -3.67
N GLN A 204 -22.48 -4.67 -4.50
CA GLN A 204 -21.94 -5.95 -4.09
C GLN A 204 -20.44 -5.98 -4.36
N VAL A 205 -19.63 -6.15 -3.31
CA VAL A 205 -18.19 -6.34 -3.42
C VAL A 205 -17.83 -7.78 -3.08
N THR A 206 -17.14 -8.48 -3.98
CA THR A 206 -16.54 -9.78 -3.68
C THR A 206 -15.16 -9.57 -3.06
N LEU A 207 -14.99 -9.94 -1.79
CA LEU A 207 -13.72 -9.87 -1.08
C LEU A 207 -12.88 -11.10 -1.48
N ARG A 208 -12.00 -10.92 -2.46
CA ARG A 208 -11.30 -12.02 -3.16
C ARG A 208 -10.01 -12.47 -2.48
N GLY A 209 -9.37 -11.58 -1.72
CA GLY A 209 -8.03 -11.83 -1.14
C GLY A 209 -8.04 -12.92 -0.08
N GLN A 210 -9.13 -13.05 0.68
CA GLN A 210 -9.21 -13.96 1.81
C GLN A 210 -10.02 -15.21 1.46
N VAL A 211 -9.46 -16.38 1.77
CA VAL A 211 -10.11 -17.68 1.61
C VAL A 211 -10.63 -18.15 2.95
N PHE A 212 -11.91 -18.52 3.00
CA PHE A 212 -12.55 -19.07 4.18
C PHE A 212 -12.95 -20.53 3.98
N GLU A 213 -12.97 -21.27 5.07
CA GLU A 213 -13.45 -22.65 5.17
C GLU A 213 -14.75 -22.70 5.99
N HIS A 214 -15.43 -23.84 5.95
CA HIS A 214 -16.62 -24.05 6.78
C HIS A 214 -16.26 -23.95 8.27
N GLY A 215 -17.04 -23.18 9.02
CA GLY A 215 -16.82 -22.90 10.45
C GLY A 215 -15.94 -21.68 10.73
N ASP A 216 -15.28 -21.11 9.71
CA ASP A 216 -14.56 -19.85 9.91
C ASP A 216 -15.52 -18.69 10.17
N THR A 217 -15.08 -17.74 10.98
CA THR A 217 -15.76 -16.45 11.19
C THR A 217 -15.10 -15.37 10.35
N ALA A 218 -15.89 -14.69 9.54
CA ALA A 218 -15.48 -13.49 8.83
C ALA A 218 -16.11 -12.25 9.47
N ARG A 219 -15.28 -11.32 9.96
CA ARG A 219 -15.72 -9.98 10.36
C ARG A 219 -15.19 -8.97 9.35
N VAL A 220 -16.07 -8.14 8.83
CA VAL A 220 -15.74 -7.11 7.83
C VAL A 220 -16.00 -5.75 8.46
N GLU A 221 -14.98 -4.90 8.45
CA GLU A 221 -15.08 -3.47 8.75
C GLU A 221 -15.06 -2.71 7.43
N MET A 222 -16.11 -1.95 7.14
CA MET A 222 -16.21 -1.08 5.99
C MET A 222 -16.10 0.37 6.45
N PHE A 223 -14.99 1.01 6.08
CA PHE A 223 -14.70 2.40 6.37
C PHE A 223 -15.22 3.27 5.25
N SER A 224 -16.01 4.29 5.58
CA SER A 224 -16.23 5.45 4.71
C SER A 224 -15.08 6.41 4.91
N ILE A 225 -14.31 6.68 3.85
CA ILE A 225 -13.10 7.52 3.87
C ILE A 225 -13.23 8.70 2.92
N ASP A 226 -12.42 9.73 3.14
CA ASP A 226 -12.32 10.88 2.24
C ASP A 226 -11.45 10.56 0.99
N GLU A 227 -11.61 11.35 -0.07
CA GLU A 227 -10.98 11.11 -1.40
C GLU A 227 -9.46 11.02 -1.28
N ASN A 228 -8.87 11.88 -0.46
CA ASN A 228 -7.42 11.95 -0.22
C ASN A 228 -6.84 10.62 0.31
N ALA A 229 -7.54 9.95 1.22
CA ALA A 229 -7.17 8.67 1.80
C ALA A 229 -7.39 7.56 0.78
N TRP A 230 -8.48 7.63 0.01
CA TRP A 230 -8.71 6.71 -1.11
C TRP A 230 -7.60 6.78 -2.16
N VAL A 231 -7.14 7.98 -2.52
CA VAL A 231 -6.01 8.20 -3.43
C VAL A 231 -4.73 7.57 -2.87
N TYR A 232 -4.43 7.79 -1.58
CA TYR A 232 -3.26 7.19 -0.94
C TYR A 232 -3.32 5.65 -0.99
N PHE A 233 -4.42 5.04 -0.53
CA PHE A 233 -4.53 3.58 -0.47
C PHE A 233 -4.62 2.93 -1.86
N SER A 234 -5.23 3.60 -2.83
CA SER A 234 -5.30 3.13 -4.22
C SER A 234 -3.91 3.12 -4.86
N THR A 235 -3.16 4.21 -4.71
CA THR A 235 -1.78 4.29 -5.24
C THR A 235 -0.84 3.33 -4.52
N PHE A 236 -0.99 3.15 -3.20
CA PHE A 236 -0.24 2.14 -2.44
C PHE A 236 -0.53 0.71 -2.96
N ARG A 237 -1.79 0.37 -3.20
CA ARG A 237 -2.19 -0.92 -3.78
C ARG A 237 -1.63 -1.12 -5.19
N GLU A 238 -1.61 -0.09 -6.03
CA GLU A 238 -1.04 -0.16 -7.38
C GLU A 238 0.46 -0.45 -7.36
N MET A 239 1.20 0.20 -6.45
CA MET A 239 2.64 -0.08 -6.26
C MET A 239 2.88 -1.53 -5.87
N ALA A 240 2.06 -2.08 -4.97
CA ALA A 240 2.17 -3.47 -4.53
C ALA A 240 1.99 -4.50 -5.65
N ASN A 241 1.19 -4.14 -6.67
CA ASN A 241 0.87 -4.99 -7.81
C ASN A 241 1.76 -4.71 -9.03
N THR A 242 2.82 -3.92 -8.88
CA THR A 242 3.72 -3.56 -9.98
C THR A 242 4.58 -4.77 -10.40
N ASN A 243 4.59 -5.08 -11.70
CA ASN A 243 5.30 -6.24 -12.25
C ASN A 243 6.83 -6.12 -12.09
N PRO A 244 7.54 -7.25 -11.91
CA PRO A 244 8.99 -7.30 -11.97
C PRO A 244 9.52 -6.68 -13.28
N GLY A 245 10.39 -5.67 -13.18
CA GLY A 245 10.98 -4.97 -14.33
C GLY A 245 10.33 -3.63 -14.70
N SER A 246 9.30 -3.20 -13.98
CA SER A 246 8.78 -1.82 -14.08
C SER A 246 9.76 -0.83 -13.41
N PRO A 247 9.72 0.48 -13.75
CA PRO A 247 10.46 1.50 -13.02
C PRO A 247 10.17 1.41 -11.52
N ALA A 248 11.13 1.79 -10.67
CA ALA A 248 10.93 1.81 -9.23
C ALA A 248 9.61 2.54 -8.90
N PRO A 249 8.71 1.92 -8.11
CA PRO A 249 7.41 2.51 -7.85
C PRO A 249 7.61 3.84 -7.12
N SER A 250 6.91 4.89 -7.57
CA SER A 250 6.86 6.17 -6.84
C SER A 250 6.12 5.96 -5.52
N ASN A 251 6.49 6.67 -4.45
CA ASN A 251 5.77 6.61 -3.18
C ASN A 251 4.26 6.86 -3.37
N PRO A 252 3.39 6.29 -2.52
CA PRO A 252 1.96 6.57 -2.59
C PRO A 252 1.71 8.06 -2.46
N VAL A 253 0.65 8.54 -3.11
CA VAL A 253 0.32 9.96 -3.13
C VAL A 253 -0.13 10.38 -1.73
N SER A 254 0.74 11.11 -1.05
CA SER A 254 0.49 11.69 0.29
C SER A 254 -0.41 12.92 0.19
N ASN A 255 -1.25 13.12 1.20
CA ASN A 255 -2.06 14.33 1.37
C ASN A 255 -1.41 15.37 2.31
N PHE A 256 -0.16 15.16 2.73
CA PHE A 256 0.59 16.13 3.51
C PHE A 256 1.31 17.16 2.65
N SER A 257 1.38 18.39 3.16
CA SER A 257 2.26 19.43 2.65
C SER A 257 3.75 19.12 2.92
N ASN A 258 4.64 19.91 2.33
CA ASN A 258 6.09 19.88 2.60
C ASN A 258 6.78 18.53 2.38
N GLY A 259 6.18 17.65 1.58
CA GLY A 259 6.79 16.41 1.10
C GLY A 259 6.90 15.30 2.14
N ALA A 260 6.10 15.34 3.21
CA ALA A 260 5.94 14.18 4.08
C ALA A 260 5.30 13.02 3.33
N LEU A 261 5.77 11.80 3.61
CA LEU A 261 5.12 10.58 3.16
C LEU A 261 4.02 10.17 4.15
N GLY A 262 3.19 9.22 3.76
CA GLY A 262 2.07 8.73 4.57
C GLY A 262 0.76 9.43 4.24
N TYR A 263 -0.16 9.46 5.19
CA TYR A 263 -1.53 9.94 5.01
C TYR A 263 -2.15 10.44 6.31
N PHE A 264 -3.10 11.36 6.18
CA PHE A 264 -4.09 11.63 7.22
C PHE A 264 -5.47 11.22 6.70
N SER A 265 -6.13 10.30 7.40
CA SER A 265 -7.48 9.83 7.06
C SER A 265 -8.42 10.05 8.24
N ALA A 266 -9.49 10.80 8.00
CA ALA A 266 -10.62 10.89 8.89
C ALA A 266 -11.76 10.02 8.32
N TRP A 267 -12.38 9.21 9.16
CA TRP A 267 -13.27 8.14 8.68
C TRP A 267 -14.37 7.80 9.67
N SER A 268 -15.40 7.17 9.15
CA SER A 268 -16.43 6.46 9.94
C SER A 268 -16.47 5.00 9.50
N VAL A 269 -16.98 4.11 10.35
CA VAL A 269 -16.95 2.66 10.08
C VAL A 269 -18.30 2.01 10.32
N SER A 270 -18.61 0.99 9.52
CA SER A 270 -19.64 0.00 9.79
C SER A 270 -19.00 -1.37 9.86
N GLU A 271 -19.44 -2.22 10.80
CA GLU A 271 -18.96 -3.59 10.89
C GLU A 271 -20.08 -4.63 10.83
N LYS A 272 -19.75 -5.82 10.33
CA LYS A 272 -20.64 -6.98 10.36
C LYS A 272 -19.82 -8.27 10.38
N GLN A 273 -20.39 -9.34 10.92
CA GLN A 273 -19.77 -10.66 10.93
C GLN A 273 -20.70 -11.74 10.37
N ILE A 274 -20.11 -12.80 9.86
CA ILE A 274 -20.79 -14.01 9.39
C ILE A 274 -19.93 -15.25 9.70
N ILE A 275 -20.59 -16.37 10.03
CA ILE A 275 -19.96 -17.68 10.17
C ILE A 275 -20.25 -18.47 8.90
N ILE A 276 -19.22 -19.09 8.33
CA ILE A 276 -19.37 -19.84 7.08
C ILE A 276 -20.00 -21.20 7.37
N GLY A 277 -21.16 -21.47 6.77
CA GLY A 277 -21.87 -22.74 6.91
C GLY A 277 -23.02 -22.73 7.91
N GLU A 278 -23.32 -21.58 8.54
CA GLU A 278 -24.51 -21.36 9.38
C GLU A 278 -25.64 -20.64 8.66
#